data_AF-A0A949CER6-F1
#
_entry.id   AF-A0A949CER6-F1
#
_cell.length_a   1.000
_cell.length_b   1.000
_cell.length_c   1.000
_cell.angle_alpha   90.00
_cell.angle_beta   90.00
_cell.angle_gamma   90.00
#
_symmetry.space_group_name_H-M   'P 1'
#
loop_
_entity.id
_entity.type
_entity.pdbx_description
1 polymer ?
#
loop_
_entity_poly.entity_id
_entity_poly.type
_entity_poly.pdbx_seq_one_letter_code
_entity_poly.pdbx_strand_id
1 'polypeptide(L)'
;MAVQTINQKKAVELLRDGQTVADYKIDFNDDQVEALDAFLLRKNGIALPDHLIFYDDDSIDFDDDADITTEDFENEKLVRVLRAEVAIDKEIADWVSQGNINVNQLLTNLMKDFYKNAKATSMLNPDNKMPRTMHG
;
A
#
# COMPACT_ATOMS: atom_id res chain seq x y z
N MET A 1 2.10 -25.47 -44.57
CA MET A 1 3.30 -25.61 -43.71
C MET A 1 2.85 -26.28 -42.42
N ALA A 2 3.61 -27.21 -41.85
CA ALA A 2 3.25 -27.85 -40.59
C ALA A 2 3.43 -26.82 -39.46
N VAL A 3 2.36 -26.52 -38.72
CA VAL A 3 2.42 -25.64 -37.55
C VAL A 3 3.16 -26.41 -36.46
N GLN A 4 4.34 -25.94 -36.08
CA GLN A 4 5.12 -26.56 -35.02
C GLN A 4 4.43 -26.31 -33.67
N THR A 5 4.31 -27.37 -32.87
CA THR A 5 3.71 -27.29 -31.53
C THR A 5 4.80 -27.16 -30.48
N ILE A 6 4.65 -26.22 -29.55
CA ILE A 6 5.59 -25.95 -28.46
C ILE A 6 4.84 -25.85 -27.12
N ASN A 7 5.54 -26.07 -26.01
CA ASN A 7 4.97 -25.89 -24.67
C ASN A 7 5.24 -24.49 -24.10
N GLN A 8 4.69 -24.22 -22.93
CA GLN A 8 4.82 -22.93 -22.24
C GLN A 8 6.26 -22.54 -21.93
N LYS A 9 7.11 -23.49 -21.48
CA LYS A 9 8.54 -23.21 -21.22
C LYS A 9 9.26 -22.79 -22.49
N LYS A 10 9.03 -23.49 -23.60
CA LYS A 10 9.66 -23.15 -24.87
C LYS A 10 9.15 -21.83 -25.44
N ALA A 11 7.88 -21.51 -25.24
CA ALA A 11 7.33 -20.22 -25.61
C ALA A 11 7.99 -19.07 -24.82
N VAL A 12 8.21 -19.26 -23.52
CA VAL A 12 8.94 -18.30 -22.67
C VAL A 12 10.37 -18.08 -23.17
N GLU A 13 11.11 -19.16 -23.47
CA GLU A 13 12.47 -19.07 -24.02
C GLU A 13 12.50 -18.22 -25.30
N LEU A 14 11.60 -18.51 -26.26
CA LEU A 14 11.52 -17.76 -27.52
C LEU A 14 11.22 -16.28 -27.29
N LEU A 15 10.29 -15.97 -26.38
CA LEU A 15 9.92 -14.59 -26.05
C LEU A 15 11.05 -13.83 -25.34
N ARG A 16 11.82 -14.50 -24.47
CA ARG A 16 13.01 -13.91 -23.82
C ARG A 16 14.11 -13.60 -24.83
N ASP A 17 14.25 -14.43 -25.86
CA ASP A 17 15.17 -14.21 -26.98
C ASP A 17 14.67 -13.15 -28.00
N GLY A 18 13.51 -12.54 -27.74
CA GLY A 18 12.90 -11.52 -28.61
C GLY A 18 12.23 -12.08 -29.88
N GLN A 19 12.02 -13.39 -29.95
CA GLN A 19 11.32 -14.04 -31.06
C GLN A 19 9.80 -13.98 -30.86
N THR A 20 9.06 -14.14 -31.96
CA THR A 20 7.60 -14.25 -31.93
C THR A 20 7.16 -15.71 -31.81
N VAL A 21 6.04 -15.91 -31.12
CA VAL A 21 5.38 -17.20 -30.93
C VAL A 21 4.10 -17.34 -31.75
N ALA A 22 3.77 -16.35 -32.59
CA ALA A 22 2.52 -16.30 -33.37
C ALA A 22 2.38 -17.43 -34.40
N ASP A 23 3.49 -17.96 -34.90
CA ASP A 23 3.52 -19.05 -35.89
C ASP A 23 3.46 -20.45 -35.27
N TYR A 24 3.43 -20.53 -33.94
CA TYR A 24 3.43 -21.78 -33.20
C TYR A 24 2.08 -22.09 -32.58
N LYS A 25 1.74 -23.38 -32.51
CA LYS A 25 0.64 -23.85 -31.67
C LYS A 25 1.20 -24.10 -30.27
N ILE A 26 0.59 -23.48 -29.26
CA ILE A 26 1.00 -23.70 -27.87
C ILE A 26 0.12 -24.76 -27.25
N ASP A 27 0.76 -25.78 -26.69
CA ASP A 27 0.09 -26.88 -25.98
C ASP A 27 0.67 -26.97 -24.57
N PHE A 28 -0.20 -26.78 -23.57
CA PHE A 28 0.22 -26.74 -22.18
C PHE A 28 0.40 -28.15 -21.63
N ASN A 29 1.51 -28.39 -20.97
CA ASN A 29 1.74 -29.58 -20.15
C ASN A 29 1.69 -29.21 -18.65
N ASP A 30 1.96 -30.16 -17.77
CA ASP A 30 1.92 -29.96 -16.31
C ASP A 30 3.12 -29.16 -15.75
N ASP A 31 4.01 -28.63 -16.60
CA ASP A 31 5.12 -27.81 -16.13
C ASP A 31 4.63 -26.46 -15.60
N GLN A 32 5.11 -26.07 -14.41
CA GLN A 32 4.88 -24.74 -13.89
C GLN A 32 5.87 -23.72 -14.49
N VAL A 33 5.40 -22.48 -14.57
CA VAL A 33 6.13 -21.30 -15.05
C VAL A 33 6.05 -20.21 -13.99
N GLU A 34 7.15 -19.48 -13.79
CA GLU A 34 7.23 -18.41 -12.81
C GLU A 34 6.24 -17.29 -13.16
N ALA A 35 5.68 -16.62 -12.15
CA ALA A 35 4.70 -15.55 -12.33
C ALA A 35 5.15 -14.45 -13.32
N LEU A 36 6.42 -14.07 -13.32
CA LEU A 36 6.96 -13.07 -14.24
C LEU A 36 6.93 -13.55 -15.70
N ASP A 37 7.26 -14.81 -15.94
CA ASP A 37 7.21 -15.43 -17.26
C ASP A 37 5.77 -15.66 -17.73
N ALA A 38 4.86 -16.02 -16.82
CA ALA A 38 3.44 -16.10 -17.11
C ALA A 38 2.87 -14.73 -17.53
N PHE A 39 3.37 -13.64 -16.94
CA PHE A 39 3.03 -12.29 -17.37
C PHE A 39 3.56 -11.98 -18.80
N LEU A 40 4.79 -12.40 -19.12
CA LEU A 40 5.36 -12.28 -20.47
C LEU A 40 4.51 -13.02 -21.51
N LEU A 41 4.08 -14.26 -21.22
CA LEU A 41 3.18 -15.03 -22.07
C LEU A 41 1.86 -14.29 -22.30
N ARG A 42 1.24 -13.79 -21.22
CA ARG A 42 -0.05 -13.08 -21.28
C ARG A 42 0.03 -11.80 -22.12
N LYS A 43 1.13 -11.06 -22.01
CA LYS A 43 1.39 -9.87 -22.84
C LYS A 43 1.46 -10.18 -24.33
N ASN A 44 1.87 -11.40 -24.69
CA ASN A 44 1.94 -11.90 -26.07
C ASN A 44 0.70 -12.71 -26.48
N GLY A 45 -0.42 -12.57 -25.74
CA GLY A 45 -1.71 -13.16 -26.09
C GLY A 45 -1.89 -14.61 -25.64
N ILE A 46 -1.00 -15.14 -24.81
CA ILE A 46 -1.03 -16.53 -24.35
C ILE A 46 -1.53 -16.57 -22.91
N ALA A 47 -2.78 -16.99 -22.73
CA ALA A 47 -3.37 -17.12 -21.40
C ALA A 47 -2.96 -18.46 -20.78
N LEU A 48 -2.07 -18.42 -19.78
CA LEU A 48 -1.69 -19.60 -19.01
C LEU A 48 -2.68 -19.81 -17.84
N PRO A 49 -3.19 -21.03 -17.62
CA PRO A 49 -4.01 -21.35 -16.45
C PRO A 49 -3.28 -21.12 -15.12
N ASP A 50 -4.00 -20.63 -14.11
CA ASP A 50 -3.41 -20.24 -12.81
C ASP A 50 -2.65 -21.37 -12.09
N HIS A 51 -3.10 -22.63 -12.22
CA HIS A 51 -2.44 -23.77 -11.57
C HIS A 51 -1.06 -24.10 -12.16
N LEU A 52 -0.74 -23.59 -13.35
CA LEU A 52 0.58 -23.71 -13.98
C LEU A 52 1.48 -22.51 -13.65
N ILE A 53 1.02 -21.57 -12.82
CA ILE A 53 1.80 -20.42 -12.37
C ILE A 53 2.29 -20.68 -10.95
N PHE A 54 3.59 -20.52 -10.71
CA PHE A 54 4.15 -20.53 -9.36
C PHE A 54 4.79 -19.19 -9.02
N TYR A 55 4.80 -18.87 -7.73
CA TYR A 55 5.39 -17.67 -7.15
C TYR A 55 6.60 -18.09 -6.33
N ASP A 56 7.78 -17.60 -6.70
CA ASP A 56 9.03 -17.87 -5.99
C ASP A 56 9.28 -16.76 -4.96
N ASP A 57 8.62 -16.88 -3.81
CA ASP A 57 8.75 -15.90 -2.72
C ASP A 57 10.20 -15.83 -2.19
N ASP A 58 10.98 -16.91 -2.34
CA ASP A 58 12.39 -16.97 -1.92
C ASP A 58 13.31 -16.10 -2.80
N SER A 59 12.84 -15.71 -4.00
CA SER A 59 13.58 -14.85 -4.93
C SER A 59 13.35 -13.35 -4.71
N ILE A 60 12.44 -12.97 -3.79
CA ILE A 60 12.14 -11.57 -3.48
C ILE A 60 13.32 -10.98 -2.70
N ASP A 61 13.95 -9.97 -3.27
CA ASP A 61 14.98 -9.16 -2.62
C ASP A 61 14.32 -8.19 -1.65
N PHE A 62 14.69 -8.28 -0.37
CA PHE A 62 14.26 -7.38 0.71
C PHE A 62 15.44 -6.59 1.28
N ASP A 63 16.65 -6.69 0.69
CA ASP A 63 17.85 -6.05 1.23
C ASP A 63 17.79 -4.50 1.15
N ASP A 64 16.95 -3.95 0.27
CA ASP A 64 16.68 -2.51 0.15
C ASP A 64 15.52 -2.02 1.02
N ASP A 65 14.72 -2.94 1.58
CA ASP A 65 13.65 -2.65 2.52
C ASP A 65 14.20 -2.60 3.95
N ALA A 66 14.47 -1.38 4.43
CA ALA A 66 14.88 -1.18 5.81
C ALA A 66 13.78 -1.65 6.78
N ASP A 67 14.15 -2.53 7.71
CA ASP A 67 13.27 -2.92 8.83
C ASP A 67 12.74 -1.70 9.57
N ILE A 68 11.45 -1.72 9.89
CA ILE A 68 10.85 -0.70 10.75
C ILE A 68 11.39 -0.89 12.17
N THR A 69 12.14 0.09 12.67
CA THR A 69 12.74 0.01 14.00
C THR A 69 11.89 0.72 15.07
N THR A 70 12.10 0.39 16.34
CA THR A 70 11.51 1.13 17.48
C THR A 70 11.91 2.61 17.45
N GLU A 71 13.12 2.91 16.97
CA GLU A 71 13.62 4.27 16.83
C GLU A 71 12.83 5.09 15.79
N ASP A 72 12.24 4.46 14.78
CA ASP A 72 11.36 5.14 13.81
C ASP A 72 10.01 5.58 14.42
N PHE A 73 9.56 4.91 15.49
CA PHE A 73 8.41 5.36 16.28
C PHE A 73 8.77 6.51 17.22
N GLU A 74 9.94 6.44 17.86
CA GLU A 74 10.41 7.44 18.82
C GLU A 74 10.80 8.76 18.15
N ASN A 75 11.34 8.70 16.93
CA ASN A 75 11.73 9.86 16.13
C ASN A 75 10.61 10.43 15.24
N GLU A 76 9.34 10.07 15.51
CA GLU A 76 8.15 10.57 14.79
C GLU A 76 8.15 10.33 13.27
N LYS A 77 8.99 9.41 12.76
CA LYS A 77 9.03 9.07 11.32
C LYS A 77 7.77 8.33 10.87
N LEU A 78 7.06 7.70 11.80
CA LEU A 78 5.80 7.00 11.55
C LEU A 78 4.62 7.84 12.03
N VAL A 79 3.76 8.25 11.10
CA VAL A 79 2.55 9.01 11.40
C VAL A 79 1.47 8.07 11.92
N ARG A 80 1.09 8.21 13.20
CA ARG A 80 -0.06 7.50 13.76
C ARG A 80 -1.35 8.14 13.25
N VAL A 81 -2.05 7.46 12.34
CA VAL A 81 -3.35 7.90 11.84
C VAL A 81 -4.46 7.37 12.75
N LEU A 82 -5.18 8.27 13.42
CA LEU A 82 -6.39 7.93 14.17
C LEU A 82 -7.61 8.18 13.28
N ARG A 83 -8.46 7.16 13.14
CA ARG A 83 -9.77 7.32 12.50
C ARG A 83 -10.79 7.68 13.58
N ALA A 84 -11.46 8.81 13.41
CA ALA A 84 -12.51 9.26 14.30
C ALA A 84 -13.71 9.74 13.47
N GLU A 85 -14.91 9.44 13.95
CA GLU A 85 -16.14 10.03 13.46
C GLU A 85 -16.49 11.23 14.34
N VAL A 86 -16.74 12.37 13.74
CA VAL A 86 -17.07 13.61 14.44
C VAL A 86 -18.47 14.03 13.98
N ALA A 87 -19.42 14.04 14.91
CA ALA A 87 -20.72 14.63 14.66
C ALA A 87 -20.58 16.15 14.64
N ILE A 88 -21.10 16.78 13.59
CA ILE A 88 -21.13 18.24 13.43
C ILE A 88 -22.57 18.69 13.16
N ASP A 89 -22.90 19.88 13.63
CA ASP A 89 -24.20 20.49 13.38
C ASP A 89 -24.35 20.94 11.93
N LYS A 90 -25.60 21.06 11.48
CA LYS A 90 -25.93 21.40 10.09
C LYS A 90 -25.28 22.69 9.60
N GLU A 91 -25.24 23.73 10.43
CA GLU A 91 -24.61 25.01 10.09
C GLU A 91 -23.12 24.84 9.74
N ILE A 92 -22.41 24.01 10.52
CA ILE A 92 -20.98 23.73 10.32
C ILE A 92 -20.79 22.90 9.04
N ALA A 93 -21.66 21.92 8.80
CA ALA A 93 -21.62 21.12 7.57
C ALA A 93 -21.86 21.98 6.32
N ASP A 94 -22.80 22.91 6.39
CA ASP A 94 -23.12 23.83 5.29
C ASP A 94 -21.96 24.80 5.03
N TRP A 95 -21.36 25.37 6.08
CA TRP A 95 -20.19 26.23 5.98
C TRP A 95 -18.98 25.53 5.36
N VAL A 96 -18.66 24.31 5.82
CA VAL A 96 -17.57 23.48 5.27
C VAL A 96 -17.79 23.19 3.78
N SER A 97 -19.02 22.82 3.42
CA SER A 97 -19.37 22.43 2.05
C SER A 97 -19.32 23.63 1.11
N GLN A 98 -19.84 24.79 1.52
CA GLN A 98 -19.83 26.02 0.72
C GLN A 98 -18.43 26.60 0.57
N GLY A 99 -17.59 26.48 1.60
CA GLY A 99 -16.23 26.99 1.61
C GLY A 99 -15.20 26.10 0.91
N ASN A 100 -15.60 24.93 0.38
CA ASN A 100 -14.69 23.90 -0.15
C ASN A 100 -13.58 23.54 0.85
N ILE A 101 -13.93 23.42 2.12
CA ILE A 101 -12.98 23.23 3.21
C ILE A 101 -12.64 21.75 3.34
N ASN A 102 -11.35 21.43 3.35
CA ASN A 102 -10.88 20.09 3.66
C ASN A 102 -10.98 19.83 5.18
N VAL A 103 -12.02 19.10 5.59
CA VAL A 103 -12.29 18.79 7.01
C VAL A 103 -11.12 18.08 7.69
N ASN A 104 -10.42 17.19 6.99
CA ASN A 104 -9.27 16.47 7.56
C ASN A 104 -8.13 17.43 7.90
N GLN A 105 -7.85 18.39 7.00
CA GLN A 105 -6.83 19.42 7.26
C GLN A 105 -7.27 20.36 8.39
N LEU A 106 -8.55 20.76 8.41
CA LEU A 106 -9.09 21.61 9.47
C LEU A 106 -8.95 20.95 10.84
N LEU A 107 -9.38 19.70 10.99
CA LEU A 107 -9.27 18.95 12.24
C LEU A 107 -7.81 18.75 12.65
N THR A 108 -6.93 18.46 11.69
CA THR A 108 -5.49 18.32 11.95
C THR A 108 -4.90 19.61 12.51
N ASN A 109 -5.22 20.75 11.90
CA ASN A 109 -4.71 22.04 12.34
C ASN A 109 -5.31 22.43 13.70
N LEU A 110 -6.61 22.22 13.91
CA LEU A 110 -7.27 22.47 15.18
C LEU A 110 -6.61 21.68 16.32
N MET A 111 -6.32 20.39 16.11
CA MET A 111 -5.64 19.56 17.11
C MET A 111 -4.21 20.04 17.39
N LYS A 112 -3.45 20.42 16.36
CA LYS A 112 -2.10 20.96 16.51
C LYS A 112 -2.09 22.27 17.27
N ASP A 113 -2.99 23.18 16.94
CA ASP A 113 -3.05 24.51 17.56
C ASP A 113 -3.57 24.40 19.00
N PHE A 114 -4.57 23.55 19.24
CA PHE A 114 -5.02 23.23 20.60
C PHE A 114 -3.87 22.69 21.46
N TYR A 115 -3.11 21.71 20.96
CA TYR A 115 -1.97 21.16 21.68
C TYR A 115 -0.90 22.22 21.97
N LYS A 116 -0.53 23.05 20.99
CA LYS A 116 0.45 24.14 21.18
C LYS A 116 0.00 25.11 22.26
N ASN A 117 -1.26 25.52 22.24
CA ASN A 117 -1.83 26.46 23.21
C ASN A 117 -1.93 25.85 24.61
N ALA A 118 -2.39 24.60 24.72
CA ALA A 118 -2.44 23.87 25.98
C ALA A 118 -1.03 23.68 26.58
N LYS A 119 -0.04 23.36 25.76
CA LYS A 119 1.36 23.24 26.19
C LYS A 119 1.92 24.58 26.66
N ALA A 120 1.74 25.64 25.89
CA ALA A 120 2.21 26.98 26.25
C ALA A 120 1.60 27.48 27.57
N THR A 121 0.30 27.26 27.77
CA THR A 121 -0.38 27.63 29.03
C THR A 121 0.04 26.77 30.21
N SER A 122 0.30 25.47 30.01
CA SER A 122 0.85 24.60 31.06
C SER A 122 2.28 24.96 31.46
N MET A 123 3.10 25.48 30.54
CA MET A 123 4.46 25.96 30.82
C MET A 123 4.48 27.31 31.55
N LEU A 124 3.40 28.10 31.45
CA LEU A 124 3.26 29.40 32.10
C LEU A 124 2.59 29.33 33.48
N ASN A 125 2.08 28.16 33.91
CA ASN A 125 1.41 28.01 35.20
C ASN A 125 1.79 26.68 35.90
N PRO A 126 2.89 26.64 36.67
CA PRO A 126 3.41 25.41 37.27
C PRO A 126 2.53 24.80 38.38
N ASP A 127 1.48 25.50 38.84
CA ASP A 127 0.63 25.05 39.95
C ASP A 127 -0.70 24.42 39.54
N ASN A 128 -1.04 24.33 38.25
CA ASN A 128 -2.27 23.65 37.83
C ASN A 128 -2.06 22.13 37.71
N LYS A 129 -1.77 21.48 38.84
CA LYS A 129 -1.89 20.02 38.95
C LYS A 129 -3.36 19.66 38.79
N MET A 130 -3.68 18.91 37.73
CA MET A 130 -5.01 18.33 37.54
C MET A 130 -5.47 17.66 38.85
N PRO A 131 -6.74 17.85 39.27
CA PRO A 131 -7.25 17.17 40.45
C PRO A 131 -7.16 15.67 40.22
N ARG A 132 -6.34 14.99 41.04
CA ARG A 132 -6.35 13.53 41.11
C ARG A 132 -7.75 13.13 41.57
N THR A 133 -8.51 12.51 40.69
CA THR A 133 -9.73 11.80 41.08
C THR A 133 -9.32 10.69 42.05
N MET A 134 -9.65 10.87 43.33
CA MET A 134 -9.65 9.76 44.28
C MET A 134 -10.82 8.86 43.93
N HIS A 135 -10.53 7.62 43.54
CA HIS A 135 -11.49 6.52 43.69
C HIS A 135 -11.39 6.02 45.13
N GLY A 136 -12.50 6.15 45.86
CA GLY A 136 -12.83 5.40 47.06
C GLY A 136 -14.09 4.60 46.80
#